data_AF-A0A2D6YGL9-F1
#
_entry.id   AF-A0A2D6YGL9-F1
#
_cell.length_a   1.000
_cell.length_b   1.000
_cell.length_c   1.000
_cell.angle_alpha   90.00
_cell.angle_beta   90.00
_cell.angle_gamma   90.00
#
_symmetry.space_group_name_H-M   'P 1'
#
loop_
_entity.id
_entity.type
_entity.pdbx_description
1 polymer ?
#
loop_
_entity_poly.entity_id
_entity_poly.type
_entity_poly.pdbx_seq_one_letter_code
_entity_poly.pdbx_strand_id
1 'polypeptide(L)'
;MGELLNYNSYGRKVEDLWFSPAELFRKMQGYQSPLDFYGEAPEFLALREGYAEDLRRAEEAPSIFENLNLRIYQLPDTAWSHRIVGAFSNLKARNHPEQAQVVMVEKSEKTQLVSVRAPKTHPVGADEICLQFEGGGRPAAAGIDELPTAKFEDFQQALVQRFCV
;
A
#
# COMPACT_ATOMS: atom_id res chain seq x y z
N MET A 1 -7.25 10.75 11.23
CA MET A 1 -8.54 10.07 10.97
C MET A 1 -8.59 9.42 9.58
N GLY A 2 -8.52 10.17 8.48
CA GLY A 2 -8.68 9.62 7.13
C GLY A 2 -7.70 8.50 6.75
N GLU A 3 -6.43 8.62 7.16
CA GLU A 3 -5.40 7.59 6.93
C GLU A 3 -5.74 6.26 7.60
N LEU A 4 -6.23 6.27 8.84
CA LEU A 4 -6.58 5.06 9.58
C LEU A 4 -7.84 4.39 9.01
N LEU A 5 -8.81 5.19 8.55
CA LEU A 5 -9.98 4.65 7.86
C LEU A 5 -9.58 4.01 6.53
N ASN A 6 -8.65 4.63 5.80
CA ASN A 6 -8.12 4.10 4.55
C ASN A 6 -7.31 2.82 4.78
N TYR A 7 -6.45 2.79 5.80
CA TYR A 7 -5.75 1.59 6.26
C TYR A 7 -6.73 0.46 6.63
N ASN A 8 -7.82 0.76 7.36
CA ASN A 8 -8.86 -0.22 7.68
C ASN A 8 -9.76 -0.58 6.48
N SER A 9 -9.60 0.05 5.33
CA SER A 9 -10.35 -0.30 4.11
C SER A 9 -9.61 -1.27 3.21
N TYR A 10 -8.33 -1.53 3.47
CA TYR A 10 -7.52 -2.43 2.67
C TYR A 10 -7.40 -3.79 3.35
N GLY A 11 -8.07 -4.78 2.77
CA GLY A 11 -7.97 -6.19 3.15
C GLY A 11 -8.47 -7.00 1.96
N ARG A 12 -8.06 -8.26 1.83
CA ARG A 12 -8.58 -9.12 0.75
C ARG A 12 -10.01 -9.54 1.03
N LYS A 13 -10.35 -9.63 2.32
CA LYS A 13 -11.67 -9.97 2.84
C LYS A 13 -11.96 -9.13 4.08
N VAL A 14 -13.23 -9.09 4.48
CA VAL A 14 -13.68 -8.26 5.62
C VAL A 14 -12.99 -8.68 6.92
N GLU A 15 -12.64 -9.97 7.04
CA GLU A 15 -11.94 -10.53 8.20
C GLU A 15 -10.48 -10.08 8.31
N ASP A 16 -9.89 -9.53 7.24
CA ASP A 16 -8.55 -8.94 7.30
C ASP A 16 -8.59 -7.53 7.92
N LEU A 17 -9.76 -6.91 8.01
CA LEU A 17 -9.93 -5.57 8.57
C LEU A 17 -9.95 -5.65 10.10
N TRP A 18 -9.52 -4.58 10.76
CA TRP A 18 -9.66 -4.49 12.23
C TRP A 18 -11.12 -4.36 12.63
N PHE A 19 -11.90 -3.63 11.82
CA PHE A 19 -13.33 -3.44 12.03
C PHE A 19 -14.06 -3.44 10.69
N SER A 20 -15.27 -4.01 10.66
CA SER A 20 -16.10 -3.91 9.45
C SER A 20 -16.51 -2.44 9.21
N PRO A 21 -16.61 -1.97 7.95
CA PRO A 21 -17.04 -0.61 7.66
C PRO A 21 -18.42 -0.27 8.25
N ALA A 22 -19.33 -1.25 8.28
CA ALA A 22 -20.66 -1.11 8.83
C ALA A 22 -20.66 -0.96 10.36
N GLU A 23 -19.70 -1.57 11.05
CA GLU A 23 -19.53 -1.42 12.50
C GLU A 23 -18.92 -0.07 12.85
N LEU A 24 -17.84 0.33 12.17
CA LEU A 24 -17.22 1.65 12.37
C LEU A 24 -18.24 2.78 12.12
N PHE A 25 -19.01 2.68 11.04
CA PHE A 25 -20.04 3.68 10.75
C PHE A 25 -21.07 3.79 11.87
N ARG A 26 -21.57 2.65 12.39
CA ARG A 26 -22.52 2.64 13.51
C ARG A 26 -21.94 3.25 14.78
N LYS A 27 -20.66 2.97 15.08
CA LYS A 27 -19.98 3.54 16.25
C LYS A 27 -19.72 5.04 16.11
N MET A 28 -19.38 5.50 14.90
CA MET A 28 -19.22 6.92 14.58
C MET A 28 -20.49 7.74 14.83
N GLN A 29 -21.68 7.17 14.58
CA GLN A 29 -22.96 7.84 14.80
C GLN A 29 -23.23 8.20 16.28
N GLY A 30 -22.54 7.54 17.23
CA GLY A 30 -22.68 7.82 18.66
C GLY A 30 -21.99 9.09 19.14
N TYR A 31 -21.16 9.73 18.31
CA TYR A 31 -20.35 10.89 18.68
C TYR A 31 -20.86 12.15 18.00
N GLN A 32 -20.86 13.27 18.73
CA GLN A 32 -21.31 14.56 18.21
C GLN A 32 -20.29 15.19 17.25
N SER A 33 -19.01 14.86 17.43
CA SER A 33 -17.91 15.34 16.59
C SER A 33 -17.02 14.18 16.13
N PRO A 34 -16.56 14.18 14.85
CA PRO A 34 -15.56 13.21 14.38
C PRO A 34 -14.23 13.29 15.13
N LEU A 35 -13.90 14.44 15.74
CA LEU A 35 -12.69 14.60 16.54
C LEU A 35 -12.78 13.87 17.88
N ASP A 36 -13.96 13.86 18.50
CA ASP A 36 -14.21 13.14 19.75
C ASP A 36 -14.09 11.62 19.50
N PHE A 37 -14.67 11.15 18.39
CA PHE A 37 -14.50 9.76 17.96
C PHE A 37 -13.03 9.40 17.73
N TYR A 38 -12.27 10.28 17.08
CA TYR A 38 -10.85 10.07 16.84
C TYR A 38 -10.01 10.04 18.12
N GLY A 39 -10.38 10.84 19.13
CA GLY A 39 -9.63 10.99 20.38
C GLY A 39 -9.96 9.92 21.42
N GLU A 40 -11.20 9.46 21.50
CA GLU A 40 -11.71 8.70 22.64
C GLU A 40 -12.20 7.29 22.28
N ALA A 41 -12.56 7.03 21.02
CA ALA A 41 -13.16 5.75 20.67
C ALA A 41 -12.13 4.61 20.75
N PRO A 42 -12.42 3.53 21.49
CA PRO A 42 -11.54 2.37 21.59
C PRO A 42 -11.14 1.79 20.23
N GLU A 43 -12.03 1.86 19.24
CA GLU A 43 -11.78 1.37 17.89
C GLU A 43 -10.74 2.21 17.16
N PHE A 44 -10.75 3.53 17.35
CA PHE A 44 -9.74 4.41 16.75
C PHE A 44 -8.39 4.26 17.44
N LEU A 45 -8.37 4.00 18.75
CA LEU A 45 -7.15 3.66 19.47
C LEU A 45 -6.57 2.34 18.97
N ALA A 46 -7.39 1.29 18.85
CA ALA A 46 -6.98 0.00 18.30
C ALA A 46 -6.47 0.12 16.86
N LEU A 47 -7.12 0.92 16.00
CA LEU A 47 -6.65 1.20 14.65
C LEU A 47 -5.29 1.91 14.63
N ARG A 48 -5.05 2.86 15.54
CA ARG A 48 -3.76 3.54 15.66
C ARG A 48 -2.64 2.58 16.05
N GLU A 49 -2.90 1.72 17.03
CA GLU A 49 -1.93 0.73 17.49
C GLU A 49 -1.65 -0.32 16.41
N GLY A 50 -2.71 -0.84 15.77
CA GLY A 50 -2.59 -1.78 14.66
C GLY A 50 -1.83 -1.21 13.47
N TYR A 51 -2.13 0.04 13.11
CA TYR A 51 -1.38 0.75 12.07
C TYR A 51 0.10 0.88 12.42
N ALA A 52 0.43 1.28 13.65
CA ALA A 52 1.82 1.44 14.07
C ALA A 52 2.59 0.11 14.05
N GLU A 53 1.98 -0.98 14.48
CA GLU A 53 2.58 -2.31 14.46
C GLU A 53 2.76 -2.84 13.03
N ASP A 54 1.74 -2.72 12.19
CA ASP A 54 1.83 -3.14 10.79
C ASP A 54 2.88 -2.32 10.02
N LEU A 55 2.98 -1.01 10.33
CA LEU A 55 4.01 -0.15 9.76
C LEU A 55 5.41 -0.57 10.19
N ARG A 56 5.62 -0.88 11.48
CA ARG A 56 6.90 -1.36 11.99
C ARG A 56 7.34 -2.63 11.26
N ARG A 57 6.43 -3.58 11.06
CA ARG A 57 6.70 -4.80 10.28
C ARG A 57 7.06 -4.51 8.82
N ALA A 58 6.36 -3.58 8.19
CA ALA A 58 6.67 -3.17 6.82
C ALA A 58 8.04 -2.51 6.72
N GLU A 59 8.46 -1.71 7.71
CA GLU A 59 9.78 -1.10 7.76
C GLU A 59 10.93 -2.10 7.94
N GLU A 60 10.66 -3.25 8.58
CA GLU A 60 11.59 -4.36 8.73
C GLU A 60 11.68 -5.27 7.49
N ALA A 61 10.79 -5.07 6.50
CA ALA A 61 10.74 -5.92 5.31
C ALA A 61 11.92 -5.66 4.36
N PRO A 62 12.46 -6.72 3.71
CA PRO A 62 13.57 -6.56 2.80
C PRO A 62 13.16 -5.88 1.50
N SER A 63 14.09 -5.08 0.94
CA SER A 63 14.04 -4.69 -0.46
C SER A 63 14.63 -5.80 -1.32
N ILE A 64 13.90 -6.22 -2.35
CA ILE A 64 14.37 -7.21 -3.34
C ILE A 64 15.09 -6.55 -4.52
N PHE A 65 14.93 -5.23 -4.67
CA PHE A 65 15.69 -4.41 -5.61
C PHE A 65 15.83 -3.00 -5.06
N GLU A 66 17.02 -2.41 -5.19
CA GLU A 66 17.28 -1.03 -4.82
C GLU A 66 18.39 -0.41 -5.67
N ASN A 67 18.12 0.78 -6.19
CA ASN A 67 19.12 1.70 -6.72
C ASN A 67 18.72 3.16 -6.40
N LEU A 68 19.41 4.14 -6.97
CA LEU A 68 19.13 5.57 -6.71
C LEU A 68 17.71 6.01 -7.11
N ASN A 69 17.12 5.39 -8.13
CA ASN A 69 15.88 5.83 -8.76
C ASN A 69 14.66 4.94 -8.46
N LEU A 70 14.89 3.70 -8.01
CA LEU A 70 13.84 2.70 -7.81
C LEU A 70 14.15 1.82 -6.60
N ARG A 71 13.13 1.57 -5.77
CA ARG A 71 13.16 0.57 -4.72
C ARG A 71 11.91 -0.32 -4.78
N ILE A 72 12.12 -1.63 -4.64
CA ILE A 72 11.06 -2.64 -4.62
C ILE A 72 11.13 -3.42 -3.30
N TYR A 73 10.03 -3.40 -2.55
CA TYR A 73 9.83 -4.16 -1.31
C TYR A 73 8.97 -5.40 -1.55
N GLN A 74 9.29 -6.50 -0.86
CA GLN A 74 8.46 -7.71 -0.83
C GLN A 74 7.89 -7.92 0.57
N LEU A 75 6.56 -7.93 0.68
CA LEU A 75 5.83 -8.26 1.90
C LEU A 75 5.21 -9.66 1.80
N PRO A 76 5.09 -10.40 2.92
CA PRO A 76 4.50 -11.73 2.94
C PRO A 76 2.97 -11.67 2.77
N ASP A 77 2.35 -12.78 2.33
CA ASP A 77 0.88 -12.90 2.23
C ASP A 77 0.23 -13.00 3.62
N THR A 78 0.00 -11.84 4.25
CA THR A 78 -0.62 -11.75 5.57
C THR A 78 -1.57 -10.57 5.62
N ALA A 79 -2.59 -10.66 6.47
CA ALA A 79 -3.60 -9.61 6.60
C ALA A 79 -2.99 -8.21 6.85
N TRP A 80 -1.89 -8.13 7.62
CA TRP A 80 -1.21 -6.86 7.89
C TRP A 80 -0.57 -6.26 6.64
N SER A 81 0.04 -7.08 5.77
CA SER A 81 0.64 -6.61 4.52
C SER A 81 -0.42 -5.98 3.61
N HIS A 82 -1.58 -6.62 3.50
CA HIS A 82 -2.69 -6.13 2.67
C HIS A 82 -3.25 -4.81 3.19
N ARG A 83 -3.34 -4.63 4.51
CA ARG A 83 -3.74 -3.35 5.12
C ARG A 83 -2.73 -2.24 4.91
N ILE A 84 -1.44 -2.54 5.08
CA ILE A 84 -0.40 -1.52 5.13
C ILE A 84 0.16 -1.12 3.77
N VAL A 85 0.05 -1.97 2.74
CA VAL A 85 0.69 -1.79 1.42
C VAL A 85 0.54 -0.37 0.87
N GLY A 86 -0.68 0.19 0.89
CA GLY A 86 -0.96 1.52 0.38
C GLY A 86 -0.33 2.64 1.22
N ALA A 87 -0.47 2.55 2.55
CA ALA A 87 0.07 3.54 3.47
C ALA A 87 1.61 3.52 3.49
N PHE A 88 2.20 2.32 3.51
CA PHE A 88 3.64 2.12 3.42
C PHE A 88 4.20 2.65 2.09
N SER A 89 3.56 2.36 0.96
CA SER A 89 3.95 2.91 -0.35
C SER A 89 3.97 4.44 -0.34
N ASN A 90 2.93 5.06 0.23
CA ASN A 90 2.83 6.52 0.33
C ASN A 90 3.89 7.11 1.26
N LEU A 91 4.16 6.44 2.39
CA LEU A 91 5.20 6.86 3.34
C LEU A 91 6.57 6.85 2.67
N LYS A 92 6.95 5.74 2.00
CA LYS A 92 8.25 5.64 1.33
C LYS A 92 8.38 6.67 0.21
N ALA A 93 7.34 6.88 -0.59
CA ALA A 93 7.37 7.87 -1.67
C ALA A 93 7.51 9.31 -1.13
N ARG A 94 6.94 9.58 0.05
CA ARG A 94 7.13 10.87 0.74
C ARG A 94 8.55 11.04 1.29
N ASN A 95 9.13 9.99 1.86
CA ASN A 95 10.46 10.03 2.46
C ASN A 95 11.58 10.04 1.41
N HIS A 96 11.34 9.47 0.23
CA HIS A 96 12.27 9.40 -0.89
C HIS A 96 11.65 10.02 -2.15
N PRO A 97 11.51 11.35 -2.22
CA PRO A 97 10.72 12.02 -3.26
C PRO A 97 11.30 11.87 -4.68
N GLU A 98 12.59 11.54 -4.82
CA GLU A 98 13.24 11.33 -6.12
C GLU A 98 13.24 9.86 -6.58
N GLN A 99 12.83 8.93 -5.71
CA GLN A 99 12.93 7.50 -5.95
C GLN A 99 11.52 6.90 -6.11
N ALA A 100 11.29 6.18 -7.20
CA ALA A 100 10.08 5.38 -7.39
C ALA A 100 10.02 4.28 -6.31
N GLN A 101 8.83 4.09 -5.73
CA GLN A 101 8.62 3.09 -4.68
C GLN A 101 7.62 2.05 -5.17
N VAL A 102 8.01 0.79 -5.07
CA VAL A 102 7.15 -0.34 -5.38
C VAL A 102 7.06 -1.23 -4.16
N VAL A 103 5.83 -1.57 -3.76
CA VAL A 103 5.57 -2.50 -2.66
C VAL A 103 4.74 -3.64 -3.22
N MET A 104 5.25 -4.86 -3.05
CA MET A 104 4.63 -6.08 -3.50
C MET A 104 4.16 -6.89 -2.30
N VAL A 105 3.01 -7.55 -2.42
CA VAL A 105 2.49 -8.48 -1.42
C VAL A 105 2.24 -9.81 -2.10
N GLU A 106 2.81 -10.87 -1.56
CA GLU A 106 2.49 -12.23 -2.02
C GLU A 106 0.98 -12.48 -1.85
N LYS A 107 0.36 -13.12 -2.84
CA LYS A 107 -1.08 -13.45 -2.81
C LYS A 107 -1.35 -14.96 -2.85
N SER A 108 -0.44 -15.70 -3.47
CA SER A 108 -0.38 -17.16 -3.59
C SER A 108 0.94 -17.49 -4.31
N GLU A 109 1.29 -18.77 -4.50
CA GLU A 109 2.49 -19.15 -5.26
C GLU A 109 2.52 -18.58 -6.69
N LYS A 110 1.37 -18.16 -7.24
CA LYS A 110 1.24 -17.79 -8.66
C LYS A 110 1.11 -16.29 -8.90
N THR A 111 0.72 -15.50 -7.91
CA THR A 111 0.32 -14.09 -8.11
C THR A 111 0.75 -13.20 -6.97
N GLN A 112 0.89 -11.90 -7.26
CA GLN A 112 1.27 -10.87 -6.30
C GLN A 112 0.42 -9.61 -6.49
N LEU A 113 0.09 -8.94 -5.38
CA LEU A 113 -0.43 -7.57 -5.38
C LEU A 113 0.75 -6.60 -5.54
N VAL A 114 0.58 -5.56 -6.35
CA VAL A 114 1.62 -4.55 -6.58
C VAL A 114 1.03 -3.16 -6.37
N SER A 115 1.75 -2.33 -5.64
CA SER A 115 1.51 -0.90 -5.51
C SER A 115 2.73 -0.13 -6.00
N VAL A 116 2.55 0.74 -6.99
CA VAL A 116 3.60 1.57 -7.59
C VAL A 116 3.36 3.04 -7.24
N ARG A 117 4.41 3.73 -6.84
CA ARG A 117 4.46 5.19 -6.69
C ARG A 117 5.60 5.73 -7.53
N ALA A 118 5.27 6.59 -8.48
CA ALA A 118 6.27 7.34 -9.23
C ALA A 118 7.01 8.33 -8.29
N PRO A 119 8.21 8.78 -8.66
CA PRO A 119 8.91 9.83 -7.93
C PRO A 119 8.02 11.05 -7.75
N LYS A 120 8.01 11.66 -6.56
CA LYS A 120 7.22 12.86 -6.30
C LYS A 120 7.73 14.08 -7.07
N THR A 121 9.02 14.11 -7.40
CA THR A 121 9.61 15.14 -8.27
C THR A 121 9.18 15.00 -9.73
N HIS A 122 8.75 13.80 -10.15
CA HIS A 122 8.26 13.52 -11.50
C HIS A 122 7.09 12.50 -11.47
N PRO A 123 5.88 12.93 -11.07
CA PRO A 123 4.80 12.04 -10.64
C PRO A 123 3.99 11.45 -11.82
N VAL A 124 4.67 10.79 -12.74
CA VAL A 124 4.09 10.19 -13.96
C VAL A 124 4.69 8.81 -14.25
N GLY A 125 3.98 7.99 -15.02
CA GLY A 125 4.45 6.70 -15.53
C GLY A 125 4.06 5.48 -14.69
N ALA A 126 3.46 5.64 -13.50
CA ALA A 126 3.01 4.50 -12.72
C ALA A 126 1.86 3.74 -13.42
N ASP A 127 0.88 4.48 -13.95
CA ASP A 127 -0.26 3.94 -14.70
C ASP A 127 0.16 3.28 -16.01
N GLU A 128 1.04 3.92 -16.78
CA GLU A 128 1.59 3.42 -18.04
C GLU A 128 2.22 2.03 -17.87
N ILE A 129 2.98 1.81 -16.79
CA ILE A 129 3.57 0.51 -16.49
C ILE A 129 2.48 -0.47 -16.04
N CYS A 130 1.66 -0.10 -15.05
CA CYS A 130 0.66 -1.02 -14.50
C CYS A 130 -0.34 -1.50 -15.57
N LEU A 131 -0.72 -0.66 -16.53
CA LEU A 131 -1.58 -1.03 -17.65
C LEU A 131 -0.99 -2.14 -18.54
N GLN A 132 0.33 -2.26 -18.65
CA GLN A 132 0.98 -3.33 -19.41
C GLN A 132 0.83 -4.72 -18.76
N PHE A 133 0.47 -4.75 -17.48
CA PHE A 133 0.36 -5.96 -16.66
C PHE A 133 -1.04 -6.11 -16.06
N GLU A 134 -2.07 -5.69 -16.81
CA GLU A 134 -3.49 -5.79 -16.42
C GLU A 134 -3.85 -5.04 -15.12
N GLY A 135 -3.02 -4.07 -14.72
CA GLY A 135 -3.28 -3.16 -13.63
C GLY A 135 -3.92 -1.84 -14.08
N GLY A 136 -3.92 -0.86 -13.19
CA GLY A 136 -4.45 0.47 -13.48
C GLY A 136 -4.18 1.48 -12.36
N GLY A 137 -4.59 2.73 -12.59
CA GLY A 137 -4.44 3.78 -11.60
C GLY A 137 -4.28 5.15 -12.22
N ARG A 138 -3.48 6.00 -11.58
CA ARG A 138 -3.18 7.37 -11.97
C ARG A 138 -1.69 7.52 -12.29
N PRO A 139 -1.28 8.58 -13.01
CA PRO A 139 0.12 8.80 -13.40
C PRO A 139 1.13 8.67 -12.24
N ALA A 140 0.78 9.18 -11.06
CA ALA A 140 1.64 9.18 -9.89
C ALA A 140 1.56 7.89 -9.05
N ALA A 141 0.46 7.15 -9.16
CA ALA A 141 0.13 6.05 -8.26
C ALA A 141 -0.81 5.07 -8.94
N ALA A 142 -0.33 3.84 -9.11
CA ALA A 142 -1.06 2.76 -9.77
C ALA A 142 -0.77 1.42 -9.07
N GLY A 143 -1.47 0.38 -9.47
CA GLY A 143 -1.29 -0.96 -8.92
C GLY A 143 -1.75 -2.06 -9.84
N ILE A 144 -1.40 -3.28 -9.47
CA ILE A 144 -1.77 -4.53 -10.17
C ILE A 144 -2.29 -5.48 -9.11
N ASP A 145 -3.52 -5.95 -9.25
CA ASP A 145 -4.13 -6.85 -8.25
C ASP A 145 -3.56 -8.27 -8.31
N GLU A 146 -3.16 -8.73 -9.51
CA GLU A 146 -2.73 -10.11 -9.77
C GLU A 146 -1.58 -10.16 -10.78
N LEU A 147 -0.40 -9.64 -10.39
CA LEU A 147 0.81 -9.83 -11.20
C LEU A 147 1.26 -11.30 -11.11
N PRO A 148 1.32 -12.06 -12.22
CA PRO A 148 1.83 -13.43 -12.17
C PRO A 148 3.30 -13.45 -11.72
N THR A 149 3.68 -14.37 -10.84
CA THR A 149 5.06 -14.47 -10.34
C THR A 149 6.08 -14.61 -11.47
N ALA A 150 5.73 -15.36 -12.53
CA ALA A 150 6.55 -15.53 -13.72
C ALA A 150 6.76 -14.24 -14.55
N LYS A 151 5.96 -13.19 -14.30
CA LYS A 151 6.06 -11.88 -14.96
C LYS A 151 6.85 -10.85 -14.15
N PHE A 152 7.40 -11.24 -12.99
CA PHE A 152 8.16 -10.34 -12.14
C PHE A 152 9.37 -9.73 -12.86
N GLU A 153 10.16 -10.54 -13.59
CA GLU A 153 11.35 -10.04 -14.30
C GLU A 153 10.98 -9.03 -15.40
N ASP A 154 9.95 -9.35 -16.21
CA ASP A 154 9.41 -8.44 -17.23
C ASP A 154 8.95 -7.11 -16.61
N PHE A 155 8.24 -7.19 -15.47
CA PHE A 155 7.74 -6.03 -14.74
C PHE A 155 8.87 -5.18 -14.15
N GLN A 156 9.88 -5.82 -13.55
CA GLN A 156 11.06 -5.13 -13.03
C GLN A 156 11.82 -4.41 -14.17
N GLN A 157 11.95 -5.03 -15.34
CA GLN A 157 12.55 -4.38 -16.51
C GLN A 157 11.77 -3.15 -16.95
N ALA A 158 10.44 -3.22 -17.01
CA ALA A 158 9.60 -2.08 -17.36
C ALA A 158 9.75 -0.92 -16.35
N LEU A 159 9.81 -1.23 -15.04
CA LEU A 159 10.10 -0.24 -14.00
C LEU A 159 11.47 0.43 -14.18
N VAL A 160 12.51 -0.36 -14.44
CA VAL A 160 13.87 0.16 -14.66
C VAL A 160 13.91 1.06 -15.90
N GLN A 161 13.30 0.63 -17.01
CA GLN A 161 13.23 1.43 -18.23
C GLN A 161 12.44 2.73 -18.07
N ARG A 162 11.47 2.77 -17.15
CA ARG A 162 10.65 3.98 -16.96
C ARG A 162 11.23 4.97 -15.96
N PHE A 163 11.90 4.49 -14.91
CA PHE A 163 12.32 5.32 -13.78
C PHE A 163 13.84 5.46 -13.63
N CYS A 164 14.65 4.58 -14.22
CA CYS A 164 16.10 4.60 -13.99
C CYS A 164 16.92 5.18 -15.16
N VAL A 165 16.26 5.76 -16.17
CA VAL A 165 16.87 6.39 -17.35
C VAL A 165 16.94 7.90 -17.23
#